data_AF-A0A1V4M3X6-F1
#
_entry.id   AF-A0A1V4M3X6-F1
#
_cell.length_a   1.000
_cell.length_b   1.000
_cell.length_c   1.000
_cell.angle_alpha   90.00
_cell.angle_beta   90.00
_cell.angle_gamma   90.00
#
_symmetry.space_group_name_H-M   'P 1'
#
loop_
_entity.id
_entity.type
_entity.pdbx_description
1 polymer ?
#
loop_
_entity_poly.entity_id
_entity_poly.type
_entity_poly.pdbx_seq_one_letter_code
_entity_poly.pdbx_strand_id
1 'polypeptide(L)'
;MEIKKIKKSKWVVLKDDQEVFTAKTRKACAQFIDEQAPNIDEQAPNIDEQAPKKKPRKKTPKITGTITLLVDQNPKRKGCACYERFNLYKDGMTTEEYIQAGGKRDDIRWDIAHGFIQVN
;
A
#
# COMPACT_ATOMS: atom_id res chain seq x y z
N MET A 1 11.00 45.22 6.97
CA MET A 1 11.28 43.78 6.73
C MET A 1 10.81 43.00 7.95
N GLU A 2 9.69 42.30 7.84
CA GLU A 2 9.37 41.17 8.72
C GLU A 2 8.31 40.31 8.03
N ILE A 3 8.63 39.05 7.74
CA ILE A 3 7.73 38.09 7.10
C ILE A 3 7.34 37.08 8.17
N LYS A 4 6.06 37.04 8.58
CA LYS A 4 5.51 36.01 9.46
C LYS A 4 4.53 35.12 8.69
N LYS A 5 4.80 33.81 8.76
CA LYS A 5 4.07 32.69 8.14
C LYS A 5 2.55 32.75 8.40
N ILE A 6 1.74 32.74 7.34
CA ILE A 6 0.31 32.43 7.41
C ILE A 6 0.13 31.02 6.85
N LYS A 7 -0.31 30.08 7.71
CA LYS A 7 -0.64 28.70 7.33
C LYS A 7 -1.96 28.67 6.56
N LYS A 8 -1.93 27.97 5.41
CA LYS A 8 -3.05 27.38 4.64
C LYS A 8 -4.31 28.25 4.49
N SER A 9 -4.44 28.82 3.30
CA SER A 9 -5.67 29.36 2.72
C SER A 9 -6.84 28.40 2.94
N LYS A 10 -7.72 28.83 3.84
CA LYS A 10 -9.01 28.26 4.19
C LYS A 10 -9.99 28.62 3.08
N TRP A 11 -10.45 27.65 2.30
CA TRP A 11 -11.65 27.82 1.49
C TRP A 11 -12.85 27.73 2.42
N VAL A 12 -13.60 28.83 2.50
CA VAL A 12 -14.88 28.91 3.21
C VAL A 12 -15.97 28.45 2.24
N VAL A 13 -16.63 27.35 2.56
CA VAL A 13 -17.97 27.04 2.04
C VAL A 13 -18.88 26.96 3.26
N LEU A 14 -19.62 28.04 3.49
CA LEU A 14 -20.79 28.07 4.35
C LEU A 14 -21.92 27.36 3.61
N LYS A 15 -22.40 26.27 4.20
CA LYS A 15 -23.81 25.87 4.13
C LYS A 15 -24.12 25.18 5.44
N ASP A 16 -25.19 25.68 6.03
CA ASP A 16 -25.70 25.38 7.34
C ASP A 16 -26.07 23.90 7.50
N ASP A 17 -26.21 23.51 8.77
CA ASP A 17 -26.94 22.33 9.24
C ASP A 17 -26.17 21.00 9.25
N GLN A 18 -25.11 20.92 10.04
CA GLN A 18 -24.80 19.66 10.73
C GLN A 18 -25.67 19.56 11.99
N GLU A 19 -26.81 18.86 11.89
CA GLU A 19 -27.35 18.20 13.08
C GLU A 19 -26.44 17.03 13.46
N VAL A 20 -25.85 17.19 14.64
CA VAL A 20 -25.08 16.21 15.39
C VAL A 20 -25.85 14.89 15.52
N PHE A 21 -25.31 13.84 14.90
CA PHE A 21 -25.63 12.43 15.21
C PHE A 21 -25.30 12.15 16.68
N THR A 22 -26.21 12.49 17.58
CA THR A 22 -26.23 11.98 18.95
C THR A 22 -27.33 10.92 19.06
N ALA A 23 -27.01 9.82 19.73
CA ALA A 23 -27.61 8.50 19.56
C ALA A 23 -29.07 8.31 20.06
N LYS A 24 -29.98 9.29 19.92
CA LYS A 24 -31.29 9.25 20.61
C LYS A 24 -32.57 9.35 19.76
N THR A 25 -32.51 9.44 18.44
CA THR A 25 -33.74 9.50 17.61
C THR A 25 -33.73 8.47 16.48
N ARG A 26 -33.70 7.17 16.84
CA ARG A 26 -33.89 6.07 15.88
C ARG A 26 -35.34 5.58 15.74
N LYS A 27 -36.31 6.13 16.47
CA LYS A 27 -37.65 5.50 16.58
C LYS A 27 -38.72 6.03 15.60
N ALA A 28 -38.54 7.19 14.97
CA ALA A 28 -39.58 7.79 14.13
C ALA A 28 -39.40 7.59 12.61
N CYS A 29 -38.17 7.38 12.11
CA CYS A 29 -37.96 7.17 10.67
C CYS A 29 -38.21 5.73 10.20
N ALA A 30 -38.33 4.77 11.13
CA ALA A 30 -38.49 3.35 10.79
C ALA A 30 -39.94 2.95 10.46
N GLN A 31 -40.94 3.81 10.66
CA GLN A 31 -42.35 3.43 10.51
C GLN A 31 -42.97 3.81 9.15
N PHE A 32 -42.26 4.51 8.27
CA PHE A 32 -42.84 5.04 7.03
C PHE A 32 -42.43 4.29 5.75
N ILE A 33 -41.49 3.34 5.82
CA ILE A 33 -40.89 2.73 4.62
C ILE A 33 -41.38 1.29 4.37
N ASP A 34 -42.24 0.75 5.23
CA ASP A 34 -42.54 -0.69 5.17
C ASP A 34 -43.80 -1.04 4.35
N GLU A 35 -44.60 -0.07 3.90
CA GLU A 35 -45.93 -0.35 3.32
C GLU A 35 -46.03 -0.34 1.79
N GLN A 36 -44.96 -0.01 1.06
CA GLN A 36 -44.98 0.01 -0.42
C GLN A 36 -43.74 -0.62 -1.06
N ALA A 37 -43.09 -1.57 -0.39
CA ALA A 37 -42.04 -2.35 -1.04
C ALA A 37 -42.67 -3.54 -1.78
N PRO A 38 -42.70 -3.58 -3.12
CA PRO A 38 -42.94 -4.84 -3.82
C PRO A 38 -41.82 -5.82 -3.43
N ASN A 39 -42.19 -7.07 -3.18
CA ASN A 39 -41.24 -8.14 -2.89
C ASN A 39 -40.32 -8.36 -4.12
N ILE A 40 -39.04 -8.01 -4.00
CA ILE A 40 -38.02 -8.12 -5.07
C ILE A 40 -37.15 -9.37 -4.84
N ASP A 41 -37.65 -10.40 -4.17
CA ASP A 41 -36.86 -11.61 -3.89
C ASP A 41 -36.78 -12.57 -5.10
N GLU A 42 -37.54 -12.36 -6.19
CA GLU A 42 -37.63 -13.35 -7.27
C GLU A 42 -36.69 -13.15 -8.48
N GLN A 43 -35.88 -12.09 -8.56
CA GLN A 43 -34.94 -11.95 -9.69
C GLN A 43 -33.60 -11.29 -9.34
N ALA A 44 -32.88 -11.81 -8.35
CA ALA A 44 -31.43 -11.62 -8.32
C ALA A 44 -30.77 -12.68 -9.22
N PRO A 45 -30.17 -12.33 -10.38
CA PRO A 45 -29.34 -13.29 -11.11
C PRO A 45 -28.14 -13.67 -10.22
N ASN A 46 -27.76 -14.93 -10.22
CA ASN A 46 -26.58 -15.40 -9.50
C ASN A 46 -25.30 -14.77 -10.08
N ILE A 47 -24.75 -13.76 -9.40
CA ILE A 47 -23.56 -13.00 -9.84
C ILE A 47 -22.24 -13.78 -9.60
N ASP A 48 -22.29 -14.90 -8.88
CA ASP A 48 -21.09 -15.66 -8.51
C ASP A 48 -20.46 -16.44 -9.69
N GLU A 49 -21.18 -16.62 -10.80
CA GLU A 49 -20.69 -17.40 -11.95
C GLU A 49 -19.73 -16.64 -12.89
N GLN A 50 -19.56 -15.33 -12.76
CA GLN A 50 -18.78 -14.53 -13.71
C GLN A 50 -17.57 -13.79 -13.12
N ALA A 51 -17.09 -14.21 -11.94
CA ALA A 51 -15.82 -13.69 -11.44
C ALA A 51 -14.66 -14.16 -12.37
N PRO A 52 -13.85 -13.24 -12.95
CA PRO A 52 -12.76 -13.64 -13.83
C PRO A 52 -11.74 -14.46 -13.03
N LYS A 53 -11.53 -15.72 -13.45
CA LYS A 53 -10.57 -16.63 -12.80
C LYS A 53 -9.18 -15.98 -12.80
N LYS A 54 -8.64 -15.69 -11.61
CA LYS A 54 -7.31 -15.07 -11.45
C LYS A 54 -6.25 -16.00 -12.05
N LYS A 55 -5.43 -15.48 -12.97
CA LYS A 55 -4.34 -16.25 -13.60
C LYS A 55 -3.38 -16.79 -12.52
N PRO A 56 -2.85 -18.01 -12.68
CA PRO A 56 -1.89 -18.57 -11.73
C PRO A 56 -0.64 -17.68 -11.67
N ARG A 57 -0.19 -17.36 -10.46
CA ARG A 57 1.06 -16.59 -10.25
C ARG A 57 2.25 -17.48 -10.56
N LYS A 58 3.20 -17.00 -11.36
CA LYS A 58 4.47 -17.69 -11.60
C LYS A 58 5.24 -17.78 -10.28
N LYS A 59 5.79 -18.97 -9.97
CA LYS A 59 6.65 -19.15 -8.80
C LYS A 59 7.95 -18.38 -9.01
N THR A 60 8.32 -17.56 -8.04
CA THR A 60 9.59 -16.85 -8.02
C THR A 60 10.71 -17.77 -7.52
N PRO A 61 11.90 -17.78 -8.14
CA PRO A 61 13.03 -18.55 -7.62
C PRO A 61 13.39 -18.06 -6.21
N LYS A 62 13.83 -18.99 -5.37
CA LYS A 62 14.31 -18.71 -4.02
C LYS A 62 15.73 -18.14 -4.14
N ILE A 63 15.93 -16.93 -3.66
CA ILE A 63 17.24 -16.27 -3.66
C ILE A 63 17.81 -16.47 -2.25
N THR A 64 18.77 -17.36 -2.13
CA THR A 64 19.49 -17.70 -0.90
C THR A 64 20.96 -17.82 -1.22
N GLY A 65 21.81 -17.15 -0.46
CA GLY A 65 23.25 -17.19 -0.67
C GLY A 65 23.97 -16.03 0.01
N THR A 66 25.26 -15.90 -0.29
CA THR A 66 26.10 -14.78 0.16
C THR A 66 26.04 -13.66 -0.87
N ILE A 67 25.90 -12.42 -0.39
CA ILE A 67 25.79 -11.22 -1.23
C ILE A 67 27.20 -10.66 -1.44
N THR A 68 27.53 -10.41 -2.70
CA THR A 68 28.73 -9.68 -3.12
C THR A 68 28.31 -8.37 -3.78
N LEU A 69 28.92 -7.24 -3.36
CA LEU A 69 28.66 -5.94 -3.97
C LEU A 69 29.52 -5.77 -5.24
N LEU A 70 28.89 -5.43 -6.36
CA LEU A 70 29.58 -5.21 -7.65
C LEU A 70 29.84 -3.71 -7.92
N VAL A 71 29.43 -2.83 -7.01
CA VAL A 71 29.52 -1.38 -7.15
C VAL A 71 30.26 -0.79 -5.96
N ASP A 72 31.12 0.20 -6.21
CA ASP A 72 31.88 0.87 -5.16
C ASP A 72 31.01 1.81 -4.32
N GLN A 73 29.95 2.36 -4.90
CA GLN A 73 29.07 3.36 -4.28
C GLN A 73 27.60 3.05 -4.59
N ASN A 74 26.70 3.53 -3.72
CA ASN A 74 25.26 3.34 -3.91
C ASN A 74 24.76 4.08 -5.17
N PRO A 75 24.27 3.37 -6.20
CA PRO A 75 23.83 3.98 -7.46
C PRO A 75 22.47 4.67 -7.35
N LYS A 76 21.78 4.56 -6.21
CA LYS A 76 20.45 5.14 -6.00
C LYS A 76 20.57 6.62 -5.63
N ARG A 77 19.53 7.39 -5.96
CA ARG A 77 19.42 8.80 -5.57
C ARG A 77 19.24 8.94 -4.05
N LYS A 78 20.08 9.76 -3.40
CA LYS A 78 19.98 10.07 -1.96
C LYS A 78 18.59 10.58 -1.56
N GLY A 79 18.13 10.20 -0.37
CA GLY A 79 16.84 10.61 0.20
C GLY A 79 15.63 9.79 -0.23
N CYS A 80 15.82 8.66 -0.93
CA CYS A 80 14.75 7.70 -1.19
C CYS A 80 14.92 6.45 -0.32
N ALA A 81 13.81 5.76 -0.02
CA ALA A 81 13.85 4.54 0.78
C ALA A 81 14.72 3.43 0.16
N CYS A 82 14.86 3.39 -1.17
CA CYS A 82 15.74 2.44 -1.84
C CYS A 82 17.22 2.73 -1.58
N TYR A 83 17.59 4.01 -1.39
CA TYR A 83 18.96 4.39 -1.03
C TYR A 83 19.31 3.85 0.36
N GLU A 84 18.42 4.03 1.33
CA GLU A 84 18.61 3.55 2.69
C GLU A 84 18.71 2.03 2.75
N ARG A 85 17.82 1.31 2.05
CA ARG A 85 17.86 -0.16 2.01
C ARG A 85 19.10 -0.71 1.30
N PHE A 86 19.59 -0.03 0.27
CA PHE A 86 20.83 -0.43 -0.40
C PHE A 86 22.06 -0.26 0.52
N ASN A 87 22.05 0.74 1.43
CA ASN A 87 23.13 0.92 2.40
C ASN A 87 23.18 -0.17 3.48
N LEU A 88 22.15 -1.03 3.58
CA LEU A 88 22.15 -2.18 4.49
C LEU A 88 23.01 -3.34 3.96
N TYR A 89 23.29 -3.37 2.65
CA TYR A 89 24.14 -4.41 2.09
C TYR A 89 25.56 -4.29 2.64
N LYS A 90 26.14 -5.45 2.94
CA LYS A 90 27.55 -5.61 3.29
C LYS A 90 28.10 -6.75 2.45
N ASP A 91 29.35 -6.60 2.04
CA ASP A 91 30.03 -7.64 1.30
C ASP A 91 30.20 -8.90 2.18
N GLY A 92 29.82 -10.07 1.64
CA GLY A 92 29.83 -11.35 2.35
C GLY A 92 28.63 -11.61 3.27
N MET A 93 27.66 -10.69 3.36
CA MET A 93 26.44 -10.88 4.16
C MET A 93 25.51 -11.89 3.50
N THR A 94 24.78 -12.68 4.28
CA THR A 94 23.77 -13.58 3.73
C THR A 94 22.48 -12.85 3.38
N THR A 95 21.72 -13.38 2.43
CA THR A 95 20.39 -12.86 2.11
C THR A 95 19.42 -12.86 3.30
N GLU A 96 19.61 -13.75 4.27
CA GLU A 96 18.74 -13.85 5.45
C GLU A 96 19.04 -12.75 6.45
N GLU A 97 20.31 -12.49 6.73
CA GLU A 97 20.74 -11.37 7.57
C GLU A 97 20.26 -10.04 6.97
N TYR A 98 20.33 -9.87 5.65
CA TYR A 98 19.85 -8.66 4.98
C TYR A 98 18.35 -8.44 5.21
N ILE A 99 17.55 -9.51 5.12
CA ILE A 99 16.11 -9.46 5.40
C ILE A 99 15.86 -9.14 6.87
N GLN A 100 16.65 -9.72 7.78
CA GLN A 100 16.56 -9.45 9.21
C GLN A 100 16.90 -7.99 9.55
N ALA A 101 17.83 -7.37 8.81
CA ALA A 101 18.18 -5.96 8.92
C ALA A 101 17.09 -5.00 8.37
N GLY A 102 15.99 -5.52 7.83
CA GLY A 102 14.88 -4.74 7.26
C GLY A 102 14.93 -4.57 5.73
N GLY A 103 15.84 -5.29 5.06
CA GLY A 103 15.88 -5.39 3.61
C GLY A 103 14.73 -6.22 3.03
N LYS A 104 14.48 -6.10 1.73
CA LYS A 104 13.42 -6.87 1.04
C LYS A 104 14.02 -7.80 -0.02
N ARG A 105 13.40 -8.98 -0.20
CA ARG A 105 13.78 -9.89 -1.31
C ARG A 105 13.59 -9.27 -2.70
N ASP A 106 12.62 -8.37 -2.84
CA ASP A 106 12.40 -7.67 -4.11
C ASP A 106 13.55 -6.72 -4.43
N ASP A 107 14.19 -6.12 -3.43
CA ASP A 107 15.39 -5.30 -3.62
C ASP A 107 16.52 -6.18 -4.14
N ILE A 108 16.80 -7.32 -3.49
CA ILE A 108 17.82 -8.29 -3.94
C ILE A 108 17.59 -8.71 -5.40
N ARG A 109 16.36 -9.10 -5.76
CA ARG A 109 16.02 -9.48 -7.13
C ARG A 109 16.29 -8.35 -8.11
N TRP A 110 15.85 -7.14 -7.78
CA TRP A 110 16.02 -5.98 -8.63
C TRP A 110 17.52 -5.66 -8.79
N ASP A 111 18.28 -5.67 -7.70
CA ASP A 111 19.71 -5.32 -7.70
C ASP A 111 20.55 -6.36 -8.44
N ILE A 112 20.22 -7.65 -8.37
CA ILE A 112 20.82 -8.71 -9.20
C ILE A 112 20.54 -8.44 -10.68
N ALA A 113 19.28 -8.15 -11.04
CA ALA A 113 18.90 -7.92 -12.43
C ALA A 113 19.57 -6.67 -13.05
N HIS A 114 19.97 -5.71 -12.22
CA HIS A 114 20.69 -4.50 -12.64
C HIS A 114 22.20 -4.60 -12.46
N GLY A 115 22.71 -5.74 -11.99
CA GLY A 115 24.15 -5.98 -11.80
C GLY A 115 24.79 -5.16 -10.69
N PHE A 116 24.03 -4.75 -9.67
CA PHE A 116 24.58 -4.03 -8.52
C PHE A 116 25.13 -4.98 -7.47
N ILE A 117 24.55 -6.17 -7.37
CA ILE A 117 24.97 -7.23 -6.46
C ILE A 117 24.94 -8.57 -7.17
N GLN A 118 25.72 -9.51 -6.65
CA GLN A 118 25.67 -10.93 -7.01
C GLN A 118 25.35 -11.75 -5.76
N VAL A 119 24.60 -12.84 -5.92
CA VAL A 119 24.36 -13.81 -4.85
C VAL A 119 24.98 -15.14 -5.26
N ASN A 120 25.87 -15.66 -4.42
CA ASN A 120 26.59 -16.92 -4.61
C ASN A 120 26.09 -18.03 -3.70
#